data_AF-A0A5P9D1X5-F1
#
_entry.id   AF-A0A5P9D1X5-F1
#
_cell.length_a   1.000
_cell.length_b   1.000
_cell.length_c   1.000
_cell.angle_alpha   90.00
_cell.angle_beta   90.00
_cell.angle_gamma   90.00
#
_symmetry.space_group_name_H-M   'P 1'
#
loop_
_entity.id
_entity.type
_entity.pdbx_description
1 polymer ?
#
loop_
_entity_poly.entity_id
_entity_poly.type
_entity_poly.pdbx_seq_one_letter_code
_entity_poly.pdbx_strand_id
1 'polypeptide(L)'
;MKPPSNPAAALKKPARAVTTSTMKRVEPPRPRKTPQVVSQSGNSDQVVEAIRQRVNDLEARLGELESIITLQNQDVIISAPKSVLIQGLDTVEISAGSKLKFAASISESSTAIAKFSGIVECDVLKANTVMGAAYTPGAGNIW
;
A
#
# COMPACT_ATOMS: atom_id res chain seq x y z
N MET A 1 1.83 -47.69 -123.73
CA MET A 1 0.69 -46.74 -123.71
C MET A 1 0.65 -46.05 -122.35
N LYS A 2 0.24 -44.77 -122.33
CA LYS A 2 0.36 -43.78 -121.24
C LYS A 2 -0.26 -44.19 -119.86
N PRO A 3 0.21 -43.57 -118.76
CA PRO A 3 -0.22 -43.74 -117.35
C PRO A 3 -1.46 -42.82 -117.06
N PRO A 4 -1.81 -42.32 -115.85
CA PRO A 4 -1.31 -42.51 -114.46
C PRO A 4 -2.43 -42.61 -113.39
N SER A 5 -2.07 -42.70 -112.10
CA SER A 5 -2.43 -41.64 -111.12
C SER A 5 -2.07 -42.04 -109.68
N ASN A 6 -1.32 -41.14 -109.05
CA ASN A 6 -1.20 -40.97 -107.60
C ASN A 6 -2.25 -39.91 -107.18
N PRO A 7 -2.62 -39.82 -105.89
CA PRO A 7 -2.12 -38.69 -105.12
C PRO A 7 -1.83 -38.94 -103.62
N ALA A 8 -0.68 -38.42 -103.18
CA ALA A 8 -0.39 -37.50 -102.06
C ALA A 8 -0.92 -37.70 -100.60
N ALA A 9 0.03 -37.45 -99.68
CA ALA A 9 -0.07 -36.87 -98.31
C ALA A 9 -0.45 -37.82 -97.14
N ALA A 10 0.13 -37.79 -95.92
CA ALA A 10 1.11 -36.94 -95.25
C ALA A 10 1.77 -37.65 -94.01
N LEU A 11 2.78 -36.98 -93.44
CA LEU A 11 3.86 -37.37 -92.52
C LEU A 11 3.59 -37.41 -90.98
N LYS A 12 4.55 -38.04 -90.25
CA LYS A 12 5.03 -37.85 -88.82
C LYS A 12 4.28 -38.63 -87.71
N LYS A 13 4.86 -39.20 -86.63
CA LYS A 13 6.19 -39.21 -85.95
C LYS A 13 6.24 -40.40 -84.92
N PRO A 14 7.41 -40.75 -84.32
CA PRO A 14 7.64 -42.04 -83.64
C PRO A 14 7.24 -42.08 -82.15
N ALA A 15 6.90 -43.27 -81.65
CA ALA A 15 6.55 -43.52 -80.25
C ALA A 15 7.80 -43.77 -79.37
N ARG A 16 7.97 -42.94 -78.35
CA ARG A 16 8.99 -43.04 -77.29
C ARG A 16 8.35 -43.73 -76.08
N ALA A 17 8.80 -44.93 -75.72
CA ALA A 17 8.33 -45.63 -74.52
C ALA A 17 8.98 -45.05 -73.26
N VAL A 18 8.15 -44.88 -72.24
CA VAL A 18 8.31 -44.00 -71.08
C VAL A 18 9.05 -44.71 -69.93
N THR A 19 10.01 -44.02 -69.35
CA THR A 19 10.77 -44.37 -68.13
C THR A 19 9.86 -44.33 -66.91
N THR A 20 9.79 -45.41 -66.13
CA THR A 20 9.03 -45.47 -64.87
C THR A 20 9.75 -44.68 -63.77
N SER A 21 9.13 -43.59 -63.32
CA SER A 21 9.52 -42.76 -62.18
C SER A 21 9.20 -43.47 -60.85
N THR A 22 10.18 -43.59 -59.96
CA THR A 22 10.04 -44.12 -58.60
C THR A 22 9.42 -43.06 -57.69
N MET A 23 8.23 -43.33 -57.14
CA MET A 23 7.58 -42.43 -56.19
C MET A 23 8.27 -42.50 -54.81
N LYS A 24 8.65 -41.33 -54.28
CA LYS A 24 9.28 -41.12 -52.98
C LYS A 24 8.25 -41.34 -51.85
N ARG A 25 8.56 -42.23 -50.91
CA ARG A 25 7.73 -42.56 -49.74
C ARG A 25 7.56 -41.32 -48.85
N VAL A 26 6.32 -40.87 -48.64
CA VAL A 26 5.97 -39.79 -47.70
C VAL A 26 5.82 -40.39 -46.30
N GLU A 27 6.57 -39.86 -45.33
CA GLU A 27 6.48 -40.29 -43.93
C GLU A 27 5.21 -39.76 -43.24
N PRO A 28 4.64 -40.48 -42.24
CA PRO A 28 3.42 -40.06 -41.57
C PRO A 28 3.62 -38.77 -40.74
N PRO A 29 2.58 -37.94 -40.59
CA PRO A 29 2.66 -36.71 -39.80
C PRO A 29 2.88 -37.01 -38.31
N ARG A 30 3.89 -36.37 -37.72
CA ARG A 30 4.26 -36.49 -36.30
C ARG A 30 3.08 -36.06 -35.39
N PRO A 31 2.80 -36.76 -34.27
CA PRO A 31 1.71 -36.39 -33.38
C PRO A 31 1.91 -34.99 -32.79
N ARG A 32 0.82 -34.21 -32.77
CA ARG A 32 0.74 -32.85 -32.25
C ARG A 32 1.01 -32.89 -30.74
N LYS A 33 2.04 -32.18 -30.26
CA LYS A 33 2.26 -31.95 -28.82
C LYS A 33 0.97 -31.36 -28.24
N THR A 34 0.35 -32.08 -27.31
CA THR A 34 -0.73 -31.55 -26.48
C THR A 34 -0.24 -30.30 -25.73
N PRO A 35 -1.04 -29.23 -25.64
CA PRO A 35 -0.66 -28.06 -24.87
C PRO A 35 -0.46 -28.47 -23.41
N GLN A 36 0.76 -28.28 -22.90
CA GLN A 36 1.04 -28.38 -21.47
C GLN A 36 0.18 -27.33 -20.76
N VAL A 37 -0.65 -27.79 -19.83
CA VAL A 37 -1.32 -26.91 -18.86
C VAL A 37 -0.21 -26.25 -18.06
N VAL A 38 0.01 -24.96 -18.30
CA VAL A 38 0.93 -24.15 -17.50
C VAL A 38 0.33 -24.08 -16.10
N SER A 39 0.98 -24.77 -15.17
CA SER A 39 0.59 -24.92 -13.77
C SER A 39 0.48 -23.55 -13.09
N GLN A 40 -0.74 -23.02 -12.99
CA GLN A 40 -1.06 -21.85 -12.16
C GLN A 40 -0.84 -22.11 -10.65
N SER A 41 -0.68 -23.37 -10.25
CA SER A 41 -0.46 -23.78 -8.85
C SER A 41 0.81 -23.18 -8.23
N GLY A 42 1.89 -23.05 -9.01
CA GLY A 42 3.11 -22.40 -8.52
C GLY A 42 2.92 -20.93 -8.20
N ASN A 43 1.97 -20.26 -8.86
CA ASN A 43 1.64 -18.87 -8.61
C ASN A 43 0.73 -18.73 -7.37
N SER A 44 -0.22 -19.64 -7.17
CA SER A 44 -1.05 -19.65 -5.96
C SER A 44 -0.25 -19.95 -4.70
N ASP A 45 0.69 -20.90 -4.74
CA ASP A 45 1.52 -21.25 -3.59
C ASP A 45 2.45 -20.10 -3.19
N GLN A 46 3.02 -19.40 -4.19
CA GLN A 46 3.81 -18.19 -3.97
C GLN A 46 2.97 -17.05 -3.37
N VAL A 47 1.73 -16.88 -3.83
CA VAL A 47 0.80 -15.88 -3.27
C VAL A 47 0.43 -16.22 -1.83
N VAL A 48 0.16 -17.49 -1.52
CA VAL A 48 -0.15 -17.95 -0.16
C VAL A 48 1.02 -17.66 0.78
N GLU A 49 2.25 -17.96 0.36
CA GLU A 49 3.43 -17.73 1.19
C GLU A 49 3.72 -16.24 1.40
N ALA A 50 3.54 -15.42 0.34
CA ALA A 50 3.66 -13.98 0.44
C ALA A 50 2.63 -13.37 1.40
N ILE A 51 1.40 -13.88 1.40
CA ILE A 51 0.35 -13.45 2.35
C ILE A 51 0.73 -13.81 3.78
N ARG A 52 1.24 -15.02 4.04
CA ARG A 52 1.69 -15.43 5.38
C ARG A 52 2.79 -14.53 5.92
N GLN A 53 3.80 -14.24 5.11
CA GLN A 53 4.88 -13.33 5.52
C GLN A 53 4.35 -11.95 5.86
N ARG A 54 3.42 -11.42 5.06
CA ARG A 54 2.83 -10.11 5.30
C ARG A 54 1.94 -10.09 6.56
N VAL A 55 1.22 -11.18 6.85
CA VAL A 55 0.46 -11.32 8.10
C VAL A 55 1.41 -11.30 9.29
N ASN A 56 2.49 -12.08 9.26
CA ASN A 56 3.46 -12.12 10.36
C ASN A 56 4.13 -10.75 10.59
N ASP A 57 4.49 -10.03 9.53
CA ASP A 57 5.04 -8.67 9.63
C ASP A 57 4.02 -7.70 10.27
N LEU A 58 2.76 -7.77 9.84
CA LEU A 58 1.69 -6.94 10.40
C LEU A 58 1.41 -7.27 11.87
N GLU A 59 1.41 -8.55 12.25
CA GLU A 59 1.24 -8.98 13.64
C GLU A 59 2.40 -8.49 14.53
N ALA A 60 3.64 -8.55 14.03
CA ALA A 60 4.80 -8.01 14.74
C ALA A 60 4.70 -6.49 14.94
N ARG A 61 4.29 -5.76 13.88
CA ARG A 61 4.10 -4.30 13.94
C ARG A 61 2.94 -3.91 14.85
N LEU A 62 1.86 -4.69 14.88
CA LEU A 62 0.74 -4.48 15.80
C LEU A 62 1.18 -4.71 17.24
N GLY A 63 1.96 -5.75 17.53
CA GLY A 63 2.51 -5.98 18.86
C GLY A 63 3.39 -4.82 19.38
N GLU A 64 4.16 -4.19 18.49
CA GLU A 64 4.93 -2.98 18.84
C GLU A 64 4.01 -1.78 19.12
N LEU A 65 2.98 -1.55 18.31
CA LEU A 65 2.03 -0.44 18.46
C LEU A 65 1.12 -0.58 19.69
N GLU A 66 0.64 -1.79 19.98
CA GLU A 66 -0.18 -2.10 21.17
C GLU A 66 0.60 -1.87 22.47
N SER A 67 1.93 -1.97 22.45
CA SER A 67 2.77 -1.63 23.61
C SER A 67 2.73 -0.13 23.97
N ILE A 68 2.42 0.74 23.00
CA ILE A 68 2.42 2.20 23.16
C ILE A 68 1.02 2.71 23.52
N ILE A 69 -0.02 2.11 22.95
CA ILE A 69 -1.42 2.48 23.17
C ILE A 69 -2.16 1.25 23.69
N THR A 70 -2.39 1.20 25.00
CA THR A 70 -3.16 0.11 25.61
C THR A 70 -4.62 0.51 25.78
N LEU A 71 -5.52 -0.37 25.36
CA LEU A 71 -6.95 -0.29 25.62
C LEU A 71 -7.24 -1.15 26.85
N GLN A 72 -7.31 -0.55 28.04
CA GLN A 72 -7.65 -1.26 29.27
C GLN A 72 -9.03 -0.80 29.73
N ASN A 73 -10.01 -1.71 29.79
CA ASN A 73 -11.35 -1.41 30.32
C ASN A 73 -12.04 -0.20 29.66
N GLN A 74 -11.85 0.02 28.35
CA GLN A 74 -12.29 1.20 27.56
C GLN A 74 -11.47 2.48 27.77
N ASP A 75 -10.48 2.48 28.66
CA ASP A 75 -9.51 3.57 28.79
C ASP A 75 -8.40 3.44 27.75
N VAL A 76 -7.99 4.57 27.18
CA VAL A 76 -6.82 4.67 26.29
C VAL A 76 -5.66 5.23 27.11
N ILE A 77 -4.61 4.43 27.29
CA ILE A 77 -3.39 4.85 27.99
C ILE A 77 -2.25 4.94 26.97
N ILE A 78 -1.68 6.14 26.85
CA ILE A 78 -0.48 6.40 26.05
C ILE A 78 0.72 6.39 27.01
N SER A 79 1.55 5.36 26.92
CA SER A 79 2.75 5.22 27.75
C SER A 79 3.99 5.19 26.86
N ALA A 80 4.69 6.33 26.77
CA ALA A 80 5.94 6.43 26.03
C ALA A 80 7.13 6.56 27.00
N PRO A 81 8.18 5.72 26.89
CA PRO A 81 9.29 5.73 27.84
C PRO A 81 10.19 6.96 27.76
N LYS A 82 10.08 7.76 26.68
CA LYS A 82 10.92 8.93 26.44
C LYS A 82 10.11 10.21 26.28
N SER A 83 9.24 10.29 25.28
CA SER A 83 8.51 11.52 24.95
C SER A 83 7.29 11.25 24.09
N VAL A 84 6.28 12.12 24.18
CA VAL A 84 5.13 12.19 23.29
C VAL A 84 5.11 13.60 22.66
N LEU A 85 5.03 13.68 21.33
CA LEU A 85 4.86 14.94 20.60
C LEU A 85 3.48 14.95 19.93
N ILE A 86 2.69 15.98 20.20
CA ILE A 86 1.38 16.22 19.57
C ILE A 86 1.48 17.51 18.77
N GLN A 87 1.30 17.43 17.46
CA GLN A 87 1.39 18.59 16.56
C GLN A 87 0.19 18.62 15.62
N GLY A 88 -0.46 19.78 15.55
CA GLY A 88 -1.47 20.11 14.56
C GLY A 88 -0.96 21.23 13.65
N LEU A 89 -1.31 21.20 12.36
CA LEU A 89 -0.97 22.29 11.42
C LEU A 89 -1.84 23.53 11.63
N ASP A 90 -3.06 23.33 12.11
CA ASP A 90 -4.03 24.40 12.36
C ASP A 90 -4.35 24.45 13.87
N THR A 91 -4.98 23.38 14.39
CA THR A 91 -5.42 23.34 15.79
C THR A 91 -5.21 21.96 16.43
N VAL A 92 -5.04 21.96 17.74
CA VAL A 92 -5.10 20.78 18.61
C VAL A 92 -6.12 21.09 19.70
N GLU A 93 -7.22 20.35 19.75
CA GLU A 93 -8.25 20.50 20.77
C GLU A 93 -8.21 19.33 21.76
N ILE A 94 -8.22 19.65 23.05
CA ILE A 94 -8.28 18.67 24.14
C ILE A 94 -9.54 18.97 24.95
N SER A 95 -10.48 18.03 24.93
CA SER A 95 -11.74 18.15 25.66
C SER A 95 -11.89 17.01 26.65
N ALA A 96 -12.40 17.33 27.83
CA ALA A 96 -12.71 16.37 28.88
C ALA A 96 -14.08 16.70 29.47
N GLY A 97 -14.93 15.70 29.65
CA GLY A 97 -16.30 15.90 30.15
C GLY A 97 -16.39 16.35 31.60
N SER A 98 -15.34 16.15 32.40
CA SER A 98 -15.34 16.45 33.83
C SER A 98 -14.12 17.23 34.29
N LYS A 99 -12.90 16.71 34.04
CA LYS A 99 -11.66 17.31 34.51
C LYS A 99 -10.49 17.01 33.58
N LEU A 100 -9.68 18.04 33.36
CA LEU A 100 -8.33 17.91 32.81
C LEU A 100 -7.32 18.08 33.95
N LYS A 101 -6.37 17.15 34.09
CA LYS A 101 -5.34 17.19 35.13
C LYS A 101 -3.96 17.10 34.49
N PHE A 102 -3.12 18.08 34.78
CA PHE A 102 -1.69 18.05 34.45
C PHE A 102 -0.91 17.71 35.73
N ALA A 103 -0.02 16.73 35.64
CA ALA A 103 0.87 16.34 36.71
C ALA A 103 2.30 16.31 36.16
N ALA A 104 3.06 17.37 36.44
CA ALA A 104 4.44 17.53 36.04
C ALA A 104 5.17 18.36 37.10
N SER A 105 6.50 18.27 37.14
CA SER A 105 7.32 19.15 37.98
C SER A 105 7.28 20.60 37.47
N ILE A 106 7.25 20.79 36.15
CA ILE A 106 7.17 22.08 35.47
C ILE A 106 6.24 21.93 34.26
N SER A 107 5.33 22.87 34.09
CA SER A 107 4.54 23.03 32.87
C SER A 107 4.87 24.38 32.24
N GLU A 108 5.27 24.38 30.97
CA GLU A 108 5.55 25.60 30.21
C GLU A 108 4.52 25.78 29.10
N SER A 109 4.03 27.01 28.92
CA SER A 109 3.16 27.39 27.82
C SER A 109 3.69 28.65 27.16
N SER A 110 4.23 28.49 25.96
CA SER A 110 4.70 29.60 25.13
C SER A 110 3.61 29.96 24.13
N THR A 111 2.72 30.87 24.53
CA THR A 111 1.65 31.39 23.68
C THR A 111 1.54 32.90 23.85
N ALA A 112 1.07 33.58 22.81
CA ALA A 112 0.78 35.01 22.89
C ALA A 112 -0.35 35.32 23.88
N ILE A 113 -1.37 34.46 23.94
CA ILE A 113 -2.52 34.61 24.82
C ILE A 113 -2.95 33.24 25.35
N ALA A 114 -3.02 33.12 26.67
CA ALA A 114 -3.65 32.01 27.36
C ALA A 114 -4.97 32.51 27.97
N LYS A 115 -6.09 31.90 27.60
CA LYS A 115 -7.42 32.27 28.10
C LYS A 115 -7.92 31.20 29.05
N PHE A 116 -8.17 31.62 30.29
CA PHE A 116 -8.81 30.79 31.31
C PHE A 116 -10.19 31.39 31.63
N SER A 117 -11.15 30.53 31.93
CA SER A 117 -12.49 30.95 32.37
C SER A 117 -12.68 30.51 33.82
N GLY A 118 -13.25 31.38 34.64
CA GLY A 118 -13.44 31.12 36.07
C GLY A 118 -12.22 31.53 36.89
N ILE A 119 -11.79 30.64 37.78
CA ILE A 119 -10.75 30.92 38.78
C ILE A 119 -9.47 30.18 38.40
N VAL A 120 -8.34 30.89 38.50
CA VAL A 120 -7.01 30.31 38.43
C VAL A 120 -6.41 30.34 39.83
N GLU A 121 -6.18 29.16 40.40
CA GLU A 121 -5.54 28.99 41.69
C GLU A 121 -4.06 28.63 41.49
N CYS A 122 -3.18 29.37 42.15
CA CYS A 122 -1.74 29.12 42.14
C CYS A 122 -1.10 29.72 43.40
N ASP A 123 0.01 29.13 43.85
CA ASP A 123 0.72 29.61 45.04
C ASP A 123 1.36 30.99 44.81
N VAL A 124 1.95 31.18 43.62
CA VAL A 124 2.62 32.43 43.23
C VAL A 124 2.32 32.75 41.78
N LEU A 125 1.72 33.91 41.54
CA LEU A 125 1.60 34.50 40.22
C LEU A 125 2.75 35.49 39.98
N LYS A 126 3.70 35.11 39.13
CA LYS A 126 4.75 36.02 38.65
C LYS A 126 4.37 36.54 37.27
N ALA A 127 4.08 37.84 37.17
CA ALA A 127 3.76 38.52 35.92
C ALA A 127 4.47 39.87 35.85
N ASN A 128 4.78 40.33 34.63
CA ASN A 128 5.31 41.68 34.42
C ASN A 128 4.27 42.75 34.76
N THR A 129 3.03 42.50 34.35
CA THR A 129 1.89 43.39 34.59
C THR A 129 0.65 42.53 34.85
N VAL A 130 -0.13 42.89 35.85
CA VAL A 130 -1.45 42.32 36.11
C VAL A 130 -2.47 43.44 35.95
N MET A 131 -3.47 43.23 35.10
CA MET A 131 -4.53 44.20 34.80
C MET A 131 -5.88 43.52 35.08
N GLY A 132 -6.71 44.15 35.90
CA GLY A 132 -8.02 43.61 36.24
C GLY A 132 -8.97 44.70 36.70
N ALA A 133 -10.28 44.45 36.56
CA ALA A 133 -11.31 45.39 37.01
C ALA A 133 -11.34 45.57 38.53
N ALA A 134 -10.92 44.54 39.27
CA ALA A 134 -10.78 44.56 40.71
C ALA A 134 -9.56 43.74 41.12
N TYR A 135 -8.79 44.26 42.07
CA TYR A 135 -7.71 43.54 42.74
C TYR A 135 -7.87 43.77 44.24
N THR A 136 -7.94 42.68 45.00
CA THR A 136 -7.94 42.75 46.47
C THR A 136 -6.55 42.32 46.94
N PRO A 137 -5.61 43.26 47.11
CA PRO A 137 -4.30 42.93 47.63
C PRO A 137 -4.43 42.29 49.01
N GLY A 138 -3.57 41.31 49.31
CA GLY A 138 -3.32 40.94 50.70
C GLY A 138 -2.78 42.14 51.47
N ALA A 139 -2.90 42.13 52.80
CA ALA A 139 -2.56 43.25 53.69
C ALA A 139 -1.11 43.80 53.56
N GLY A 140 -0.23 43.17 52.78
CA GLY A 140 1.13 43.62 52.48
C GLY A 140 1.36 44.21 51.08
N ASN A 141 0.34 44.29 50.21
CA ASN A 141 0.47 44.72 48.81
C ASN A 141 -0.17 46.09 48.48
N ILE A 142 -0.47 46.90 49.50
CA ILE A 142 -0.95 48.28 49.31
C ILE A 142 0.25 49.22 49.50
N TRP A 143 0.60 49.97 48.46
CA TRP A 143 1.64 51.00 48.45
C TRP A 143 1.05 52.30 47.92
#